data_AF-A0A834EVH5-F1
#
_entry.id   AF-A0A834EVH5-F1
#
_cell.length_a   1.000
_cell.length_b   1.000
_cell.length_c   1.000
_cell.angle_alpha   90.00
_cell.angle_beta   90.00
_cell.angle_gamma   90.00
#
_symmetry.space_group_name_H-M   'P 1'
#
loop_
_entity.id
_entity.type
_entity.pdbx_description
1 polymer ?
#
loop_
_entity_poly.entity_id
_entity_poly.type
_entity_poly.pdbx_seq_one_letter_code
_entity_poly.pdbx_strand_id
1 'polypeptide(L)'
;MAGVAALSGTPAGPGPAESEDTCGCRCPEHRDRPAELFCRRCRRCVCALCPVLGAHRGHPVGLASEEAAHVQKVTQECLKQLAAKRQQQVDNRSQIEDAAEQLKAHAESSKIWLTGKFTELRLLLEEEEVLAKKFIDKNTQLALQAYREQIKSCEDQIDVLNSLSNRVWSISQETSPVQLLQT
;
A
#
# COMPACT_ATOMS: atom_id res chain seq x y z
N MET A 1 32.14 -13.00 -21.53
CA MET A 1 32.53 -14.35 -21.07
C MET A 1 31.25 -15.15 -20.85
N ALA A 2 31.07 -16.25 -21.60
CA ALA A 2 30.05 -17.31 -21.51
C ALA A 2 28.56 -16.86 -21.48
N GLY A 3 27.67 -17.14 -22.44
CA GLY A 3 27.61 -18.17 -23.47
C GLY A 3 27.00 -19.46 -22.91
N VAL A 4 25.68 -19.68 -23.09
CA VAL A 4 25.09 -21.00 -23.36
C VAL A 4 23.73 -20.81 -24.08
N ALA A 5 23.63 -21.39 -25.27
CA ALA A 5 22.40 -21.57 -26.04
C ALA A 5 21.67 -22.84 -25.57
N ALA A 6 20.33 -22.82 -25.59
CA ALA A 6 19.53 -24.04 -25.51
C ALA A 6 18.53 -24.07 -26.66
N LEU A 7 18.87 -24.86 -27.69
CA LEU A 7 17.95 -25.37 -28.69
C LEU A 7 17.39 -26.71 -28.20
N SER A 8 16.09 -26.90 -28.32
CA SER A 8 15.41 -28.20 -28.41
C SER A 8 13.92 -27.86 -28.60
N GLY A 9 13.20 -28.30 -29.62
CA GLY A 9 13.31 -29.50 -30.44
C GLY A 9 11.88 -30.00 -30.58
N THR A 10 11.13 -29.47 -31.54
CA THR A 10 9.76 -29.90 -31.84
C THR A 10 9.81 -31.16 -32.70
N PRO A 11 9.24 -32.31 -32.25
CA PRO A 11 9.09 -33.46 -33.13
C PRO A 11 7.90 -33.22 -34.06
N ALA A 12 8.15 -33.44 -35.35
CA ALA A 12 7.14 -33.54 -36.39
C ALA A 12 6.53 -34.96 -36.44
N GLY A 13 5.21 -35.01 -36.65
CA GLY A 13 4.45 -36.16 -37.18
C GLY A 13 3.66 -36.98 -36.15
N PRO A 14 2.55 -37.66 -36.52
CA PRO A 14 2.07 -37.96 -37.88
C PRO A 14 0.65 -37.43 -38.21
N GLY A 15 0.31 -37.49 -39.51
CA GLY A 15 -0.97 -37.07 -40.11
C GLY A 15 -2.19 -37.91 -39.72
N PRO A 16 -3.34 -37.66 -40.40
CA PRO A 16 -4.64 -38.14 -39.95
C PRO A 16 -4.74 -39.65 -40.20
N ALA A 17 -4.64 -40.42 -39.13
CA ALA A 17 -5.14 -41.78 -39.11
C ALA A 17 -6.67 -41.70 -39.04
N GLU A 18 -7.31 -41.85 -40.19
CA GLU A 18 -8.68 -42.36 -40.26
C GLU A 18 -8.68 -43.75 -39.60
N SER A 19 -9.19 -43.83 -38.38
CA SER A 19 -9.65 -45.08 -37.81
C SER A 19 -11.15 -44.97 -37.53
N GLU A 20 -11.94 -45.62 -38.36
CA GLU A 20 -13.29 -46.05 -38.02
C GLU A 20 -13.20 -47.06 -36.87
N ASP A 21 -12.88 -46.60 -35.66
CA ASP A 21 -12.94 -47.40 -34.45
C ASP A 21 -14.40 -47.51 -33.99
N THR A 22 -15.16 -48.35 -34.70
CA THR A 22 -16.33 -48.99 -34.10
C THR A 22 -15.83 -49.90 -32.98
N CYS A 23 -15.62 -49.33 -31.79
CA CYS A 23 -15.37 -50.10 -30.58
C CYS A 23 -16.53 -51.08 -30.41
N GLY A 24 -16.28 -52.35 -30.74
CA GLY A 24 -17.25 -53.44 -30.79
C GLY A 24 -17.71 -53.87 -29.39
N CYS A 25 -18.27 -52.93 -28.62
CA CYS A 25 -18.97 -53.23 -27.39
C CYS A 25 -20.18 -54.11 -27.76
N ARG A 26 -20.16 -55.36 -27.30
CA ARG A 26 -21.27 -56.28 -27.47
C ARG A 26 -22.34 -56.01 -26.42
N CYS A 27 -23.59 -56.27 -26.76
CA CYS A 27 -24.68 -56.11 -25.82
C CYS A 27 -24.52 -57.10 -24.66
N PRO A 28 -24.61 -56.63 -23.38
CA PRO A 28 -24.44 -57.50 -22.22
C PRO A 28 -25.55 -58.55 -22.10
N GLU A 29 -26.75 -58.27 -22.63
CA GLU A 29 -27.90 -59.19 -22.64
C GLU A 29 -27.92 -60.09 -23.87
N HIS A 30 -27.42 -59.61 -25.01
CA HIS A 30 -27.42 -60.32 -26.29
C HIS A 30 -26.00 -60.39 -26.82
N ARG A 31 -25.23 -61.31 -26.26
CA ARG A 31 -23.76 -61.37 -26.36
C ARG A 31 -23.21 -61.39 -27.78
N ASP A 32 -23.98 -61.78 -28.78
CA ASP A 32 -23.53 -61.82 -30.19
C ASP A 32 -23.86 -60.56 -30.99
N ARG A 33 -24.61 -59.60 -30.42
CA ARG A 33 -25.07 -58.40 -31.11
C ARG A 33 -24.28 -57.14 -30.70
N PRO A 34 -24.03 -56.22 -31.64
CA PRO A 34 -23.36 -54.96 -31.34
C PRO A 34 -24.27 -54.02 -30.51
N ALA A 35 -23.67 -53.26 -29.60
CA ALA A 35 -24.36 -52.29 -28.75
C ALA A 35 -24.39 -50.90 -29.40
N GLU A 36 -25.20 -50.75 -30.45
CA GLU A 36 -25.26 -49.55 -31.30
C GLU A 36 -26.23 -48.48 -30.78
N LEU A 37 -27.07 -48.81 -29.79
CA LEU A 37 -28.04 -47.89 -29.20
C LEU A 37 -27.61 -47.47 -27.80
N PHE A 38 -27.99 -46.28 -27.37
CA PHE A 38 -27.85 -45.82 -25.99
C PHE A 38 -29.24 -45.60 -25.38
N CYS A 39 -29.52 -46.35 -24.31
CA CYS A 39 -30.74 -46.19 -23.54
C CYS A 39 -30.60 -45.00 -22.59
N ARG A 40 -31.25 -43.87 -22.90
CA ARG A 40 -31.16 -42.63 -22.11
C ARG A 40 -31.63 -42.80 -20.66
N ARG A 41 -32.66 -43.62 -20.43
CA ARG A 41 -33.19 -43.89 -19.08
C ARG A 41 -32.20 -44.66 -18.21
N CYS A 42 -31.63 -45.75 -18.74
CA CYS A 42 -30.71 -46.63 -18.00
C CYS A 42 -29.24 -46.19 -18.07
N ARG A 43 -28.92 -45.22 -18.94
CA ARG A 43 -27.55 -44.77 -19.23
C ARG A 43 -26.59 -45.91 -19.61
N ARG A 44 -27.03 -46.78 -20.53
CA ARG A 44 -26.25 -47.94 -21.00
C ARG A 44 -26.35 -48.09 -22.50
N CYS A 45 -25.25 -48.54 -23.13
CA CYS A 45 -25.26 -48.99 -24.51
C CYS A 45 -25.90 -50.38 -24.60
N VAL A 46 -26.80 -50.57 -25.56
CA VAL A 46 -27.62 -51.76 -25.76
C VAL A 46 -27.74 -52.07 -27.25
N CYS A 47 -28.09 -53.31 -27.63
CA CYS A 47 -28.37 -53.64 -29.05
C CYS A 47 -29.81 -53.31 -29.44
N ALA A 48 -30.13 -53.44 -30.73
CA ALA A 48 -31.47 -53.20 -31.28
C ALA A 48 -32.59 -54.13 -30.73
N LEU A 49 -32.27 -55.27 -30.09
CA LEU A 49 -33.29 -56.13 -29.47
C LEU A 49 -33.73 -55.66 -28.10
N CYS A 50 -32.83 -55.07 -27.30
CA CYS A 50 -33.12 -54.67 -25.92
C CYS A 50 -34.36 -53.77 -25.78
N PRO A 51 -34.64 -52.81 -26.68
CA PRO A 51 -35.81 -51.94 -26.58
C PRO A 51 -37.12 -52.59 -27.06
N VAL A 52 -37.05 -53.72 -27.76
CA VAL A 52 -38.22 -54.39 -28.35
C VAL A 52 -38.61 -55.62 -27.53
N LEU A 53 -37.62 -56.46 -27.21
CA LEU A 53 -37.81 -57.78 -26.57
C LEU A 53 -37.04 -57.95 -25.26
N GLY A 54 -36.11 -57.04 -24.93
CA GLY A 54 -35.25 -57.14 -23.73
C GLY A 54 -35.69 -56.26 -22.55
N ALA A 55 -34.79 -56.10 -21.57
CA ALA A 55 -35.08 -55.40 -20.32
C ALA A 55 -35.26 -53.88 -20.48
N HIS A 56 -34.99 -53.34 -21.66
CA HIS A 56 -35.11 -51.92 -21.98
C HIS A 56 -36.38 -51.58 -22.77
N ARG A 57 -37.37 -52.49 -22.79
CA ARG A 57 -38.62 -52.30 -23.52
C ARG A 57 -39.35 -51.02 -23.11
N GLY A 58 -39.65 -50.17 -24.09
CA GLY A 58 -40.33 -48.88 -23.85
C GLY A 58 -39.44 -47.78 -23.27
N HIS A 59 -38.11 -47.98 -23.16
CA HIS A 59 -37.19 -46.92 -22.78
C HIS A 59 -36.79 -46.06 -23.99
N PRO A 60 -36.58 -44.74 -23.82
CA PRO A 60 -36.07 -43.89 -24.88
C PRO A 60 -34.63 -44.28 -25.23
N VAL A 61 -34.41 -44.57 -26.51
CA VAL A 61 -33.12 -44.98 -27.08
C VAL A 61 -32.76 -44.09 -28.26
N GLY A 62 -31.47 -43.80 -28.41
CA GLY A 62 -30.88 -43.13 -29.58
C GLY A 62 -29.66 -43.90 -30.08
N LEU A 63 -29.10 -43.52 -31.23
CA LEU A 63 -27.83 -44.12 -31.68
C LEU A 63 -26.70 -43.75 -30.72
N ALA A 64 -25.91 -44.73 -30.30
CA ALA A 64 -24.81 -44.51 -29.36
C ALA A 64 -23.78 -43.52 -29.93
N SER A 65 -23.55 -43.53 -31.24
CA SER A 65 -22.68 -42.59 -31.96
C SER A 65 -23.19 -41.15 -31.85
N GLU A 66 -24.50 -40.91 -32.05
CA GLU A 66 -25.10 -39.58 -31.95
C GLU A 66 -25.07 -39.04 -30.51
N GLU A 67 -25.38 -39.89 -29.52
CA GLU A 67 -25.30 -39.53 -28.10
C GLU A 67 -23.87 -39.22 -27.67
N ALA A 68 -22.89 -40.02 -28.13
CA ALA A 68 -21.48 -39.78 -27.87
C ALA A 68 -21.00 -38.46 -28.50
N ALA A 69 -21.37 -38.19 -29.76
CA ALA A 69 -21.05 -36.94 -30.45
C ALA A 69 -21.66 -35.73 -29.73
N HIS A 70 -22.90 -35.85 -29.25
CA HIS A 70 -23.53 -34.80 -28.45
C HIS A 70 -22.78 -34.55 -27.13
N VAL A 71 -22.47 -35.60 -26.37
CA VAL A 71 -21.71 -35.49 -25.12
C VAL A 71 -20.33 -34.89 -25.37
N GLN A 72 -19.63 -35.32 -26.43
CA GLN A 72 -18.33 -34.77 -26.81
C GLN A 72 -18.42 -33.28 -27.13
N LYS A 73 -19.44 -32.86 -27.90
CA LYS A 73 -19.68 -31.45 -28.23
C LYS A 73 -19.92 -30.60 -26.97
N VAL A 74 -20.80 -31.05 -26.07
CA VAL A 74 -21.08 -30.35 -24.80
C VAL A 74 -19.83 -30.30 -23.93
N THR A 75 -19.06 -31.38 -23.86
CA THR A 75 -17.81 -31.43 -23.09
C THR A 75 -16.80 -30.45 -23.65
N GLN A 76 -16.63 -30.40 -24.97
CA GLN A 76 -15.70 -29.46 -25.61
C GLN A 76 -16.10 -28.00 -25.36
N GLU A 77 -17.39 -27.69 -25.40
CA GLU A 77 -17.90 -26.35 -25.08
C GLU A 77 -17.66 -26.00 -23.60
N CYS A 78 -17.93 -26.93 -22.69
CA CYS A 78 -17.63 -26.76 -21.26
C CYS A 78 -16.14 -26.49 -21.01
N LEU A 79 -15.25 -27.23 -21.69
CA LEU A 79 -13.80 -27.03 -21.58
C LEU A 79 -13.38 -25.63 -22.06
N LYS A 80 -13.97 -25.12 -23.15
CA LYS A 80 -13.72 -23.75 -23.63
C LYS A 80 -14.16 -22.72 -22.61
N GLN A 81 -15.35 -22.88 -22.03
CA GLN A 81 -15.87 -21.97 -21.01
C GLN A 81 -15.02 -21.98 -19.73
N LEU A 82 -14.56 -23.16 -19.30
CA LEU A 82 -13.65 -23.30 -18.16
C LEU A 82 -12.29 -22.65 -18.43
N ALA A 83 -11.75 -22.79 -19.63
CA ALA A 83 -10.52 -22.13 -20.04
C ALA A 83 -10.67 -20.60 -20.02
N ALA A 84 -11.77 -20.07 -20.56
CA ALA A 84 -12.07 -18.64 -20.55
C ALA A 84 -12.22 -18.09 -19.11
N LYS A 85 -12.98 -18.79 -18.26
CA LYS A 85 -13.11 -18.41 -16.84
C LYS A 85 -11.79 -18.46 -16.10
N ARG A 86 -10.95 -19.46 -16.37
CA ARG A 86 -9.60 -19.54 -15.78
C ARG A 86 -8.77 -18.34 -16.18
N GLN A 87 -8.75 -17.99 -17.47
CA GLN A 87 -8.01 -16.82 -17.95
C GLN A 87 -8.50 -15.54 -17.27
N GLN A 88 -9.82 -15.35 -17.19
CA GLN A 88 -10.40 -14.21 -16.48
C GLN A 88 -9.95 -14.13 -15.02
N GLN A 89 -9.86 -15.25 -14.31
CA GLN A 89 -9.37 -15.27 -12.93
C GLN A 89 -7.87 -14.93 -12.83
N VAL A 90 -7.06 -15.35 -13.80
CA VAL A 90 -5.65 -14.95 -13.89
C VAL A 90 -5.53 -13.44 -14.10
N ASP A 91 -6.32 -12.88 -15.00
CA ASP A 91 -6.32 -11.44 -15.29
C ASP A 91 -6.80 -10.63 -14.06
N ASN A 92 -7.88 -11.07 -13.42
CA ASN A 92 -8.38 -10.46 -12.19
C ASN A 92 -7.33 -10.49 -11.07
N ARG A 93 -6.62 -11.61 -10.91
CA ARG A 93 -5.56 -11.73 -9.92
C ARG A 93 -4.44 -10.71 -10.19
N SER A 94 -3.99 -10.59 -11.45
CA SER A 94 -2.97 -9.61 -11.82
C SER A 94 -3.43 -8.18 -11.49
N GLN A 95 -4.68 -7.83 -11.82
CA GLN A 95 -5.22 -6.50 -11.51
C GLN A 95 -5.28 -6.22 -10.00
N ILE A 96 -5.62 -7.22 -9.19
CA ILE A 96 -5.64 -7.08 -7.73
C ILE A 96 -4.21 -6.91 -7.19
N GLU A 97 -3.25 -7.69 -7.69
CA GLU A 97 -1.84 -7.58 -7.31
C GLU A 97 -1.28 -6.18 -7.66
N ASP A 98 -1.56 -5.68 -8.86
CA ASP A 98 -1.16 -4.35 -9.31
C ASP A 98 -1.80 -3.24 -8.45
N ALA A 99 -3.10 -3.33 -8.18
CA ALA A 99 -3.81 -2.35 -7.35
C ALA A 99 -3.28 -2.33 -5.91
N ALA A 100 -2.95 -3.50 -5.35
CA ALA A 100 -2.35 -3.61 -4.02
C ALA A 100 -0.98 -2.94 -3.97
N GLU A 101 -0.16 -3.11 -5.01
CA GLU A 101 1.18 -2.51 -5.06
C GLU A 101 1.11 -0.98 -5.27
N GLN A 102 0.20 -0.50 -6.12
CA GLN A 102 -0.07 0.93 -6.27
C GLN A 102 -0.54 1.57 -4.95
N LEU A 103 -1.42 0.89 -4.20
CA LEU A 103 -1.88 1.37 -2.90
C LEU A 103 -0.73 1.50 -1.89
N LYS A 104 0.17 0.51 -1.84
CA LYS A 104 1.37 0.56 -0.98
C LYS A 104 2.28 1.73 -1.37
N ALA A 105 2.59 1.86 -2.66
CA ALA A 105 3.44 2.94 -3.17
C ALA A 105 2.85 4.32 -2.88
N HIS A 106 1.54 4.47 -3.02
CA HIS A 106 0.83 5.69 -2.67
C HIS A 106 0.91 5.98 -1.17
N ALA A 107 0.64 5.00 -0.31
CA ALA A 107 0.70 5.15 1.14
C ALA A 107 2.10 5.57 1.62
N GLU A 108 3.17 4.95 1.10
CA GLU A 108 4.54 5.32 1.43
C GLU A 108 4.89 6.73 0.92
N SER A 109 4.47 7.07 -0.29
CA SER A 109 4.67 8.43 -0.83
C SER A 109 3.96 9.48 0.02
N SER A 110 2.73 9.22 0.47
CA SER A 110 1.99 10.11 1.37
C SER A 110 2.68 10.27 2.73
N LYS A 111 3.23 9.19 3.31
CA LYS A 111 4.00 9.25 4.56
C LYS A 111 5.26 10.10 4.41
N ILE A 112 6.02 9.90 3.33
CA ILE A 112 7.22 10.69 3.03
C ILE A 112 6.86 12.17 2.88
N TRP A 113 5.81 12.46 2.11
CA TRP A 113 5.34 13.83 1.90
C TRP A 113 4.92 14.50 3.22
N LEU A 114 4.12 13.82 4.05
CA LEU A 114 3.73 14.31 5.37
C LEU A 114 4.96 14.57 6.25
N THR A 115 5.88 13.62 6.30
CA THR A 115 7.12 13.75 7.09
C THR A 115 7.93 14.96 6.64
N GLY A 116 8.04 15.19 5.33
CA GLY A 116 8.68 16.38 4.77
C GLY A 116 8.00 17.67 5.24
N LYS A 117 6.68 17.76 5.15
CA LYS A 117 5.92 18.94 5.55
C LYS A 117 6.02 19.24 7.04
N PHE A 118 5.94 18.22 7.90
CA PHE A 118 6.11 18.41 9.34
C PHE A 118 7.56 18.69 9.75
N THR A 119 8.54 18.30 8.93
CA THR A 119 9.94 18.70 9.15
C THR A 119 10.14 20.17 8.83
N GLU A 120 9.59 20.65 7.71
CA GLU A 120 9.60 22.06 7.33
C GLU A 120 8.95 22.94 8.41
N LEU A 121 7.76 22.56 8.89
CA LEU A 121 7.07 23.29 9.96
C LEU A 121 7.87 23.35 11.26
N ARG A 122 8.55 22.25 11.64
CA ARG A 122 9.38 22.23 12.87
C ARG A 122 10.57 23.17 12.75
N LEU A 123 11.23 23.21 11.59
CA LEU A 123 12.35 24.13 11.36
C LEU A 123 11.93 25.59 11.45
N LEU A 124 10.77 25.94 10.88
CA LEU A 124 10.22 27.30 10.99
C LEU A 124 9.91 27.67 12.44
N LEU A 125 9.33 26.75 13.21
CA LEU A 125 9.05 27.00 14.64
C LEU A 125 10.33 27.16 15.45
N GLU A 126 11.36 26.37 15.16
CA GLU A 126 12.66 26.48 15.83
C GLU A 126 13.35 27.82 15.51
N GLU A 127 13.28 28.28 14.26
CA GLU A 127 13.80 29.59 13.85
C GLU A 127 13.07 30.73 14.57
N GLU A 128 11.73 30.70 14.59
CA GLU A 128 10.91 31.69 15.31
C GLU A 128 11.20 31.70 16.82
N GLU A 129 11.36 30.52 17.44
CA GLU A 129 11.71 30.42 18.86
C GLU A 129 13.08 31.08 19.14
N VAL A 130 14.07 30.83 18.29
CA VAL A 130 15.40 31.45 18.42
C VAL A 130 15.33 32.96 18.27
N LEU A 131 14.55 33.46 17.31
CA LEU A 131 14.38 34.90 17.10
C LEU A 131 13.68 35.57 18.29
N ALA A 132 12.60 34.95 18.80
CA ALA A 132 11.88 35.46 19.96
C ALA A 132 12.77 35.53 21.21
N LYS A 133 13.56 34.48 21.48
CA LYS A 133 14.53 34.48 22.59
C LYS A 133 15.57 35.60 22.44
N LYS A 134 16.17 35.74 21.26
CA LYS A 134 17.14 36.83 20.98
C LYS A 134 16.54 38.22 21.21
N PHE A 135 15.26 38.42 20.83
CA PHE A 135 14.56 39.68 21.06
C PHE A 135 14.40 39.96 22.56
N ILE A 136 13.99 38.95 23.34
CA ILE A 136 13.86 39.07 24.81
C ILE A 136 15.23 39.40 25.43
N ASP A 137 16.28 38.67 25.07
CA ASP A 137 17.62 38.86 25.61
C ASP A 137 18.13 40.29 25.34
N LYS A 138 17.96 40.76 24.11
CA LYS A 138 18.37 42.12 23.71
C LYS A 138 17.63 43.19 24.50
N ASN A 139 16.31 43.10 24.62
CA ASN A 139 15.53 44.09 25.37
C ASN A 139 15.86 44.06 26.86
N THR A 140 16.06 42.86 27.42
CA THR A 140 16.48 42.70 28.82
C THR A 140 17.85 43.33 29.05
N GLN A 141 18.80 43.12 28.15
CA GLN A 141 20.13 43.73 28.23
C GLN A 141 20.06 45.27 28.19
N LEU A 142 19.25 45.83 27.29
CA LEU A 142 19.05 47.27 27.18
C LEU A 142 18.42 47.85 28.47
N ALA A 143 17.40 47.19 29.01
CA ALA A 143 16.76 47.61 30.26
C ALA A 143 17.75 47.56 31.45
N LEU A 144 18.53 46.48 31.56
CA LEU A 144 19.55 46.35 32.60
C LEU A 144 20.64 47.41 32.46
N GLN A 145 21.04 47.76 31.25
CA GLN A 145 21.98 48.85 31.02
C GLN A 145 21.42 50.19 31.51
N ALA A 146 20.17 50.51 31.16
CA ALA A 146 19.52 51.73 31.62
C ALA A 146 19.44 51.80 33.17
N TYR A 147 19.13 50.68 33.84
CA TYR A 147 19.15 50.64 35.30
C TYR A 147 20.55 50.85 35.89
N ARG A 148 21.61 50.30 35.28
CA ARG A 148 22.99 50.56 35.74
C ARG A 148 23.37 52.02 35.62
N GLU A 149 22.98 52.68 34.53
CA GLU A 149 23.22 54.11 34.32
C GLU A 149 22.48 54.95 35.38
N GLN A 150 21.23 54.59 35.72
CA GLN A 150 20.49 55.23 36.80
C GLN A 150 21.12 55.02 38.19
N ILE A 151 21.55 53.79 38.49
CA ILE A 151 22.24 53.47 39.75
C ILE A 151 23.49 54.34 39.89
N LYS A 152 24.31 54.39 38.85
CA LYS A 152 25.52 55.23 38.83
C LYS A 152 25.19 56.71 39.06
N SER A 153 24.15 57.22 38.41
CA SER A 153 23.70 58.59 38.64
C SER A 153 23.24 58.84 40.08
N CYS A 154 22.62 57.86 40.74
CA CYS A 154 22.27 57.96 42.16
C CYS A 154 23.52 57.95 43.05
N GLU A 155 24.50 57.08 42.76
CA GLU A 155 25.79 57.05 43.48
C GLU A 155 26.48 58.42 43.38
N ASP A 156 26.58 58.99 42.18
CA ASP A 156 27.15 60.33 41.95
C ASP A 156 26.40 61.42 42.77
N GLN A 157 25.07 61.33 42.85
CA GLN A 157 24.27 62.26 43.67
C GLN A 157 24.51 62.09 45.17
N ILE A 158 24.64 60.85 45.64
CA ILE A 158 24.95 60.54 47.04
C ILE A 158 26.32 61.13 47.40
N ASP A 159 27.32 61.00 46.54
CA ASP A 159 28.66 61.57 46.76
C ASP A 159 28.63 63.09 46.85
N VAL A 160 27.87 63.75 45.97
CA VAL A 160 27.66 65.20 46.04
C VAL A 160 27.01 65.58 47.36
N LEU A 161 25.93 64.90 47.76
CA LEU A 161 25.24 65.17 49.04
C LEU A 161 26.18 64.98 50.23
N ASN A 162 26.95 63.89 50.27
CA ASN A 162 27.93 63.63 51.33
C ASN A 162 28.98 64.74 51.41
N SER A 163 29.49 65.20 50.26
CA SER A 163 30.46 66.31 50.23
C SER A 163 29.87 67.61 50.79
N LEU A 164 28.61 67.91 50.47
CA LEU A 164 27.90 69.08 50.97
C LEU A 164 27.63 68.96 52.48
N SER A 165 27.17 67.80 52.94
CA SER A 165 26.98 67.52 54.36
C SER A 165 28.28 67.68 55.15
N ASN A 166 29.40 67.16 54.64
CA ASN A 166 30.71 67.34 55.28
C ASN A 166 31.12 68.82 55.35
N ARG A 167 30.89 69.60 54.29
CA ARG A 167 31.15 71.05 54.30
C ARG A 167 30.29 71.78 55.33
N VAL A 168 28.99 71.52 55.35
CA VAL A 168 28.05 72.11 56.32
C VAL A 168 28.45 71.74 57.75
N TRP A 169 28.82 70.48 57.98
CA TRP A 169 29.31 70.03 59.27
C TRP A 169 30.57 70.78 59.70
N SER A 170 31.58 70.93 58.82
CA SER A 170 32.78 71.72 59.12
C SER A 170 32.47 73.17 59.48
N ILE A 171 31.56 73.82 58.75
CA ILE A 171 31.11 75.20 59.05
C ILE A 171 30.44 75.24 60.43
N SER A 172 29.61 74.25 60.78
CA SER A 172 28.92 74.21 62.08
C SER A 172 29.86 74.05 63.29
N GLN A 173 31.07 73.53 63.06
CA GLN A 173 32.08 73.36 64.10
C GLN A 173 33.00 74.58 64.26
N GLU A 174 32.88 75.61 63.40
CA GLU A 174 33.75 76.79 63.42
C GLU A 174 33.38 77.74 64.58
N THR A 175 34.34 77.96 65.49
CA THR A 175 34.10 78.72 66.74
C THR A 175 34.36 80.22 66.62
N SER A 176 35.01 80.68 65.55
CA SER A 176 35.34 82.11 65.35
C SER A 176 34.25 82.84 64.57
N PRO A 177 33.61 83.90 65.13
CA PRO A 177 32.53 84.62 64.46
C PRO A 177 32.94 85.29 63.14
N VAL A 178 34.20 85.68 62.99
CA VAL A 178 34.71 86.33 61.77
C VAL A 178 35.02 85.30 60.68
N GLN A 179 35.60 84.15 61.05
CA GLN A 179 35.91 83.09 60.08
C GLN A 179 34.64 82.37 59.60
N LEU A 180 33.64 82.20 60.47
CA LEU A 180 32.34 81.64 60.11
C LEU A 180 31.61 82.45 59.02
N LEU A 181 31.78 83.78 59.01
CA LEU A 181 31.20 84.66 57.98
C LEU A 181 32.01 84.70 56.68
N GLN A 182 33.19 84.10 56.65
CA GLN A 182 34.12 84.08 55.52
C GLN A 182 34.26 82.72 54.83
N THR A 183 33.74 81.64 55.43
CA THR A 183 33.67 80.26 54.89
C THR A 183 32.47 80.04 53.98
#